data_AF-A0A814XQW7-F1
#
_entry.id   AF-A0A814XQW7-F1
#
_cell.length_a   1.000
_cell.length_b   1.000
_cell.length_c   1.000
_cell.angle_alpha   90.00
_cell.angle_beta   90.00
_cell.angle_gamma   90.00
#
_symmetry.space_group_name_H-M   'P 1'
#
loop_
_entity.id
_entity.type
_entity.pdbx_description
1 polymer ?
#
loop_
_entity_poly.entity_id
_entity_poly.type
_entity_poly.pdbx_seq_one_letter_code
_entity_poly.pdbx_strand_id
1 'polypeptide(L)'
;MVQMLLHCYVEIREKSEGAQFMFCKHRDCGKTSCLICLRDCPTFEQGYEVNEYEEYEDNIDEMEHHFICATLKNEKQIFDTAMEKGQKVACPGCGLAGMKDDACTHMTCPNCQTSWCYFCGLKEQECDKALPIDEKEITISDHNVDWERNPKRCPMYLTVIQDVDLSWPENEDECLEYFHRNRSLRLLRETYETLGEEKFRQLNKQFGIIGTCGFSMHDIKYADLTLIDYDSDSQGGEEDLFDEETEKEIITDDDDEIVKTANSDEEKEMSPAKKMRESSPETATQTTLSAEAYAMYP
;
A
#
# COMPACT_ATOMS: atom_id res chain seq x y z
N MET A 1 32.69 10.78 17.35
CA MET A 1 31.57 10.61 18.32
C MET A 1 30.45 9.68 17.84
N VAL A 2 30.56 9.02 16.68
CA VAL A 2 29.59 8.00 16.21
C VAL A 2 30.05 6.55 16.48
N GLN A 3 31.31 6.39 16.92
CA GLN A 3 31.98 5.09 17.04
C GLN A 3 31.84 4.42 18.43
N MET A 4 31.13 5.05 19.38
CA MET A 4 30.93 4.52 20.75
C MET A 4 29.55 3.89 20.98
N LEU A 5 28.64 3.94 20.00
CA LEU A 5 27.31 3.33 20.12
C LEU A 5 27.26 1.86 19.66
N LEU A 6 28.34 1.32 19.10
CA LEU A 6 28.36 -0.04 18.52
C LEU A 6 28.78 -1.17 19.48
N HIS A 7 29.19 -0.86 20.72
CA HIS A 7 29.76 -1.87 21.64
C HIS A 7 28.73 -2.53 22.58
N CYS A 8 27.44 -2.24 22.45
CA CYS A 8 26.37 -2.93 23.19
C CYS A 8 25.79 -4.13 22.42
N TYR A 9 26.63 -4.94 21.77
CA TYR A 9 26.19 -6.12 21.03
C TYR A 9 26.06 -7.38 21.91
N VAL A 10 24.97 -8.09 21.63
CA VAL A 10 24.20 -8.99 22.49
C VAL A 10 24.74 -10.42 22.41
N GLU A 11 24.79 -11.09 23.56
CA GLU A 11 24.92 -12.56 23.59
C GLU A 11 23.50 -13.09 23.85
N ILE A 12 22.81 -13.40 22.76
CA ILE A 12 21.44 -13.92 22.75
C ILE A 12 21.53 -15.34 23.30
N ARG A 13 20.95 -15.60 24.48
CA ARG A 13 20.79 -16.99 24.92
C ARG A 13 19.77 -17.66 24.02
N GLU A 14 20.29 -18.41 23.06
CA GLU A 14 19.67 -19.36 22.14
C GLU A 14 18.96 -20.54 22.86
N LYS A 15 18.54 -20.37 24.13
CA LYS A 15 18.06 -21.46 25.00
C LYS A 15 16.58 -21.37 25.40
N SER A 16 15.86 -20.35 24.96
CA SER A 16 14.39 -20.36 25.01
C SER A 16 13.89 -20.34 23.58
N GLU A 17 13.43 -21.50 23.09
CA GLU A 17 12.78 -21.66 21.80
C GLU A 17 11.56 -20.72 21.73
N GLY A 18 11.75 -19.49 21.25
CA GLY A 18 10.66 -18.55 20.93
C GLY A 18 10.78 -17.14 21.52
N ALA A 19 11.26 -16.98 22.76
CA ALA A 19 11.26 -15.67 23.42
C ALA A 19 12.52 -14.86 23.08
N GLN A 20 12.36 -13.80 22.28
CA GLN A 20 13.45 -12.93 21.83
C GLN A 20 13.56 -11.68 22.71
N PHE A 21 14.26 -11.81 23.84
CA PHE A 21 14.56 -10.68 24.72
C PHE A 21 16.00 -10.17 24.51
N MET A 22 16.18 -8.87 24.63
CA MET A 22 17.48 -8.20 24.65
C MET A 22 17.78 -7.70 26.07
N PHE A 23 18.93 -8.08 26.61
CA PHE A 23 19.40 -7.57 27.91
C PHE A 23 20.49 -6.51 27.70
N CYS A 24 20.31 -5.31 28.25
CA CYS A 24 21.30 -4.25 28.17
C CYS A 24 22.47 -4.55 29.12
N LYS A 25 23.67 -4.74 28.54
CA LYS A 25 24.90 -5.02 29.30
C LYS A 25 25.51 -3.78 29.99
N HIS A 26 24.95 -2.59 29.78
CA HIS A 26 25.43 -1.40 30.48
C HIS A 26 25.20 -1.55 31.98
N ARG A 27 26.24 -1.33 32.78
CA ARG A 27 26.26 -1.58 34.23
C ARG A 27 25.08 -0.94 34.97
N ASP A 28 24.71 0.26 34.52
CA ASP A 28 23.65 1.07 35.16
C ASP A 28 22.28 0.92 34.51
N CYS A 29 22.15 0.17 33.40
CA CYS A 29 20.90 0.04 32.68
C CYS A 29 20.09 -1.15 33.19
N GLY A 30 20.64 -2.37 33.09
CA GLY A 30 19.97 -3.60 33.52
C GLY A 30 18.64 -3.92 32.81
N LYS A 31 18.19 -3.08 31.86
CA LYS A 31 16.92 -3.24 31.17
C LYS A 31 16.90 -4.50 30.31
N THR A 32 15.76 -5.17 30.32
CA THR A 32 15.41 -6.21 29.36
C THR A 32 14.35 -5.62 28.44
N SER A 33 14.44 -5.84 27.12
CA SER A 33 13.42 -5.37 26.17
C SER A 33 13.04 -6.49 25.20
N CYS A 34 11.78 -6.57 24.78
CA CYS A 34 11.31 -7.51 23.79
C CYS A 34 11.78 -7.08 22.39
N LEU A 35 12.41 -7.97 21.61
CA LEU A 35 12.90 -7.66 20.27
C LEU A 35 11.79 -7.50 19.22
N ILE A 36 10.55 -7.83 19.58
CA ILE A 36 9.40 -7.81 18.66
C ILE A 36 8.57 -6.54 18.84
N CYS A 37 8.18 -6.20 20.07
CA CYS A 37 7.44 -4.97 20.36
C CYS A 37 8.33 -3.80 20.78
N LEU A 38 9.64 -4.03 21.03
CA LEU A 38 10.62 -3.04 21.45
C LEU A 38 10.29 -2.33 22.78
N ARG A 39 9.41 -2.91 23.60
CA ARG A 39 9.10 -2.43 24.95
C ARG A 39 9.99 -3.09 25.99
N ASP A 40 10.18 -2.39 27.10
CA ASP A 40 10.85 -2.94 28.28
C ASP A 40 10.04 -4.14 28.82
N CYS A 41 10.74 -5.11 29.41
CA CYS A 41 10.17 -6.30 30.03
C CYS A 41 10.39 -6.24 31.54
N PRO A 42 9.42 -6.69 32.35
CA PRO A 42 9.53 -6.61 33.79
C PRO A 42 10.67 -7.50 34.30
N THR A 43 11.36 -7.02 35.32
CA THR A 43 12.48 -7.71 35.96
C THR A 43 12.01 -8.32 37.28
N PHE A 44 12.18 -9.63 37.44
CA PHE A 44 11.89 -10.31 38.70
C PHE A 44 13.17 -10.38 39.54
N GLU A 45 13.31 -9.51 40.55
CA GLU A 45 14.38 -9.62 41.53
C GLU A 45 14.28 -10.94 42.32
N GLN A 46 15.40 -11.64 42.49
CA GLN A 46 15.45 -12.85 43.31
C GLN A 46 15.46 -12.46 44.79
N GLY A 47 14.28 -12.31 45.41
CA GLY A 47 14.20 -12.12 46.87
C GLY A 47 12.95 -11.50 47.47
N TYR A 48 11.83 -11.38 46.75
CA TYR A 48 10.66 -10.62 47.24
C TYR A 48 10.14 -11.09 48.60
N GLU A 49 10.11 -10.15 49.55
CA GLU A 49 9.36 -10.25 50.80
C GLU A 49 7.86 -10.04 50.50
N VAL A 50 7.00 -10.76 51.23
CA VAL A 50 5.59 -11.11 50.91
C VAL A 50 4.61 -9.93 50.78
N ASN A 51 5.03 -8.67 50.85
CA ASN A 51 4.14 -7.51 50.95
C ASN A 51 3.82 -6.77 49.62
N GLU A 52 4.30 -7.23 48.47
CA GLU A 52 4.07 -6.60 47.14
C GLU A 52 3.31 -7.52 46.17
N TYR A 53 2.18 -8.09 46.62
CA TYR A 53 1.42 -9.04 45.80
C TYR A 53 0.79 -8.41 44.54
N GLU A 54 0.34 -7.15 44.60
CA GLU A 54 -0.28 -6.46 43.46
C GLU A 54 0.74 -6.16 42.34
N GLU A 55 1.92 -5.65 42.67
CA GLU A 55 2.99 -5.37 41.68
C GLU A 55 3.49 -6.67 41.01
N TYR A 56 3.44 -7.78 41.72
CA TYR A 56 3.79 -9.08 41.15
C TYR A 56 2.77 -9.56 40.10
N GLU A 57 1.47 -9.35 40.32
CA GLU A 57 0.43 -9.70 39.34
C GLU A 57 0.56 -8.85 38.07
N ASP A 58 0.76 -7.55 38.18
CA ASP A 58 0.98 -6.65 37.02
C ASP A 58 2.22 -7.06 36.19
N ASN A 59 3.31 -7.45 36.86
CA ASN A 59 4.52 -7.92 36.20
C ASN A 59 4.32 -9.27 35.47
N ILE A 60 3.46 -10.14 35.99
CA ILE A 60 3.10 -11.39 35.31
C ILE A 60 2.28 -11.08 34.06
N ASP A 61 1.25 -10.24 34.17
CA ASP A 61 0.38 -9.87 33.05
C ASP A 61 1.19 -9.21 31.91
N GLU A 62 2.15 -8.34 32.26
CA GLU A 62 3.05 -7.75 31.27
C GLU A 62 3.98 -8.81 30.64
N MET A 63 4.47 -9.79 31.40
CA MET A 63 5.27 -10.88 30.84
C MET A 63 4.45 -11.80 29.93
N GLU A 64 3.20 -12.10 30.29
CA GLU A 64 2.24 -12.82 29.43
C GLU A 64 2.04 -12.11 28.09
N HIS A 65 1.93 -10.78 28.12
CA HIS A 65 1.88 -9.96 26.90
C HIS A 65 3.11 -10.21 26.01
N HIS A 66 4.32 -10.30 26.57
CA HIS A 66 5.53 -10.56 25.80
C HIS A 66 5.64 -11.99 25.26
N PHE A 67 5.01 -12.98 25.90
CA PHE A 67 4.90 -14.33 25.31
C PHE A 67 4.01 -14.34 24.07
N ILE A 68 2.92 -13.56 24.06
CA ILE A 68 2.08 -13.38 22.87
C ILE A 68 2.90 -12.76 21.73
N CYS A 69 3.78 -11.78 22.02
CA CYS A 69 4.68 -11.22 21.02
C CYS A 69 5.49 -12.30 20.30
N ALA A 70 6.07 -13.24 21.04
CA ALA A 70 6.83 -14.35 20.46
C ALA A 70 5.97 -15.22 19.53
N THR A 71 4.71 -15.49 19.90
CA THR A 71 3.79 -16.30 19.07
C THR A 71 3.34 -15.60 17.79
N LEU A 72 3.33 -14.26 17.77
CA LEU A 72 2.87 -13.44 16.64
C LEU A 72 4.03 -12.84 15.82
N LYS A 73 5.27 -13.25 16.09
CA LYS A 73 6.47 -12.68 15.49
C LYS A 73 6.42 -12.68 13.96
N ASN A 74 6.08 -13.83 13.37
CA ASN A 74 6.13 -14.02 11.93
C ASN A 74 5.03 -13.20 11.25
N GLU A 75 3.83 -13.20 11.82
CA GLU A 75 2.70 -12.41 11.32
C GLU A 75 2.99 -10.91 11.42
N LYS A 76 3.63 -10.46 12.51
CA LYS A 76 4.08 -9.07 12.64
C LYS A 76 5.12 -8.72 11.57
N GLN A 77 6.09 -9.61 11.33
CA GLN A 77 7.12 -9.40 10.31
C GLN A 77 6.51 -9.29 8.90
N ILE A 78 5.48 -10.07 8.58
CA ILE A 78 4.74 -9.96 7.30
C ILE A 78 4.10 -8.57 7.20
N PHE A 79 3.41 -8.12 8.25
CA PHE A 79 2.79 -6.79 8.29
C PHE A 79 3.81 -5.66 8.15
N ASP A 80 4.89 -5.68 8.94
CA ASP A 80 5.95 -4.66 8.88
C ASP A 80 6.60 -4.62 7.48
N THR A 81 6.82 -5.79 6.87
CA THR A 81 7.36 -5.89 5.50
C THR A 81 6.42 -5.28 4.47
N ALA A 82 5.10 -5.50 4.61
CA ALA A 82 4.11 -4.91 3.71
C ALA A 82 4.08 -3.39 3.82
N MET A 83 4.14 -2.84 5.04
CA MET A 83 4.25 -1.40 5.29
C MET A 83 5.51 -0.81 4.66
N GLU A 84 6.67 -1.44 4.85
CA GLU A 84 7.93 -0.95 4.27
C GLU A 84 7.89 -0.97 2.73
N LYS A 85 7.37 -2.04 2.13
CA LYS A 85 7.21 -2.18 0.67
C LYS A 85 6.15 -1.27 0.06
N GLY A 86 5.23 -0.75 0.88
CA GLY A 86 4.25 0.26 0.48
C GLY A 86 4.89 1.63 0.28
N GLN A 87 5.82 1.99 1.16
CA GLN A 87 6.52 3.27 1.17
C GLN A 87 7.73 3.33 0.23
N LYS A 88 8.30 2.19 -0.13
CA LYS A 88 9.50 2.10 -0.98
C LYS A 88 9.28 1.09 -2.08
N VAL A 89 9.91 1.32 -3.23
CA VAL A 89 9.93 0.34 -4.31
C VAL A 89 11.34 -0.23 -4.42
N ALA A 90 11.44 -1.56 -4.36
CA ALA A 90 12.72 -2.26 -4.35
C ALA A 90 13.27 -2.40 -5.77
N CYS A 91 14.57 -2.16 -5.92
CA CYS A 91 15.28 -2.40 -7.17
C CYS A 91 15.10 -3.88 -7.59
N PRO A 92 14.59 -4.16 -8.80
CA PRO A 92 14.37 -5.54 -9.26
C PRO A 92 15.67 -6.30 -9.58
N GLY A 93 16.83 -5.63 -9.55
CA GLY A 93 18.15 -6.24 -9.73
C GLY A 93 18.75 -6.79 -8.43
N CYS A 94 18.82 -5.96 -7.39
CA CYS A 94 19.51 -6.31 -6.13
C CYS A 94 18.65 -6.20 -4.86
N GLY A 95 17.39 -5.78 -4.97
CA GLY A 95 16.47 -5.63 -3.83
C GLY A 95 16.69 -4.38 -2.97
N LEU A 96 17.66 -3.52 -3.29
CA LEU A 96 17.84 -2.24 -2.59
C LEU A 96 16.58 -1.38 -2.75
N ALA A 97 15.91 -1.08 -1.64
CA ALA A 97 14.69 -0.30 -1.60
C ALA A 97 14.98 1.19 -1.41
N GLY A 98 14.31 2.02 -2.22
CA GLY A 98 14.43 3.48 -2.17
C GLY A 98 13.07 4.15 -2.32
N MET A 99 13.02 5.40 -1.88
CA MET A 99 11.95 6.32 -2.22
C MET A 99 12.38 7.14 -3.44
N LYS A 100 11.45 7.39 -4.35
CA LYS A 100 11.66 8.31 -5.48
C LYS A 100 11.85 9.73 -4.94
N ASP A 101 12.73 10.50 -5.56
CA ASP A 101 12.87 11.97 -5.39
C ASP A 101 12.04 12.71 -6.46
N ASP A 102 12.01 14.05 -6.46
CA ASP A 102 11.23 14.93 -7.37
C ASP A 102 11.64 14.85 -8.87
N ALA A 103 12.08 13.68 -9.33
CA ALA A 103 12.49 13.37 -10.70
C ALA A 103 11.40 12.62 -11.48
N CYS A 104 11.71 12.15 -12.69
CA CYS A 104 10.83 11.25 -13.44
C CYS A 104 10.66 9.88 -12.75
N THR A 105 9.69 9.07 -13.19
CA THR A 105 9.46 7.71 -12.67
C THR A 105 10.57 6.70 -13.02
N HIS A 106 11.61 7.08 -13.76
CA HIS A 106 12.77 6.23 -14.03
C HIS A 106 13.80 6.31 -12.93
N MET A 107 14.26 5.16 -12.45
CA MET A 107 15.31 5.06 -11.44
C MET A 107 16.49 4.23 -11.95
N THR A 108 17.70 4.61 -11.52
CA THR A 108 18.91 3.81 -11.70
C THR A 108 19.44 3.41 -10.33
N CYS A 109 19.57 2.11 -10.08
CA CYS A 109 20.05 1.63 -8.78
C CYS A 109 21.54 1.97 -8.58
N PRO A 110 21.93 2.67 -7.49
CA PRO A 110 23.33 3.01 -7.26
C PRO A 110 24.22 1.79 -7.00
N ASN A 111 23.65 0.69 -6.53
CA ASN A 111 24.39 -0.53 -6.19
C ASN A 111 24.67 -1.41 -7.41
N CYS A 112 23.64 -1.72 -8.22
CA CYS A 112 23.76 -2.67 -9.34
C CYS A 112 23.57 -2.03 -10.72
N GLN A 113 23.38 -0.70 -10.80
CA GLN A 113 23.20 0.06 -12.04
C GLN A 113 22.00 -0.37 -12.91
N THR A 114 21.06 -1.13 -12.35
CA THR A 114 19.82 -1.51 -13.04
C THR A 114 18.93 -0.28 -13.18
N SER A 115 18.58 0.05 -14.44
CA SER A 115 17.52 0.99 -14.80
C SER A 115 16.15 0.32 -14.71
N TRP A 116 15.18 0.98 -14.11
CA TRP A 116 13.84 0.43 -13.89
C TRP A 116 12.80 1.54 -13.69
N CYS A 117 11.52 1.21 -13.88
CA CYS A 117 10.43 2.16 -13.66
C CYS A 117 9.88 2.03 -12.24
N TYR A 118 9.91 3.14 -11.49
CA TYR A 118 9.43 3.22 -10.11
C TYR A 118 7.95 2.87 -9.95
N PHE A 119 7.14 3.26 -10.94
CA PHE A 119 5.69 3.10 -10.92
C PHE A 119 5.29 1.62 -10.97
N CYS A 120 5.77 0.88 -11.99
CA CYS A 120 5.46 -0.55 -12.15
C CYS A 120 6.44 -1.48 -11.42
N GLY A 121 7.63 -1.02 -11.05
CA GLY A 121 8.67 -1.83 -10.41
C GLY A 121 9.44 -2.76 -11.35
N LEU A 122 9.22 -2.67 -12.66
CA LEU A 122 9.83 -3.55 -13.66
C LEU A 122 11.17 -3.01 -14.16
N LYS A 123 12.08 -3.93 -14.53
CA LYS A 123 13.35 -3.57 -15.19
C LYS A 123 13.09 -2.92 -16.54
N GLU A 124 14.03 -2.09 -16.99
CA GLU A 124 13.96 -1.48 -18.31
C GLU A 124 13.73 -2.50 -19.44
N GLN A 125 14.28 -3.72 -19.36
CA GLN A 125 14.07 -4.75 -20.39
C GLN A 125 12.71 -5.46 -20.31
N GLU A 126 12.02 -5.34 -19.17
CA GLU A 126 10.73 -6.00 -18.88
C GLU A 126 9.53 -5.05 -19.09
N CYS A 127 9.78 -3.75 -19.18
CA CYS A 127 8.77 -2.73 -19.47
C CYS A 127 8.18 -2.91 -20.88
N ASP A 128 6.86 -2.70 -21.03
CA ASP A 128 6.22 -2.51 -22.34
C ASP A 128 6.68 -1.19 -22.95
N LYS A 129 7.13 -1.18 -24.20
CA LYS A 129 7.69 0.03 -24.84
C LYS A 129 7.10 0.26 -26.21
N ALA A 130 7.04 1.53 -26.62
CA ALA A 130 6.75 1.87 -28.00
C ALA A 130 7.78 1.29 -28.95
N LEU A 131 7.33 0.91 -30.14
CA LEU A 131 8.23 0.55 -31.22
C LEU A 131 9.01 1.80 -31.65
N PRO A 132 10.31 1.67 -31.96
CA PRO A 132 11.10 2.82 -32.33
C PRO A 132 10.64 3.35 -33.69
N ILE A 133 10.41 4.67 -33.78
CA ILE A 133 9.98 5.34 -35.02
C ILE A 133 11.14 5.42 -36.02
N ASP A 134 12.37 5.44 -35.52
CA ASP A 134 13.62 5.49 -36.29
C ASP A 134 14.53 4.31 -35.93
N GLU A 135 15.67 4.13 -36.59
CA GLU A 135 16.74 3.18 -36.20
C GLU A 135 17.44 3.52 -34.87
N LYS A 136 16.76 4.25 -33.97
CA LYS A 136 17.26 4.61 -32.63
C LYS A 136 17.12 3.43 -31.67
N GLU A 137 18.01 3.40 -30.69
CA GLU A 137 17.97 2.43 -29.60
C GLU A 137 16.72 2.66 -28.72
N ILE A 138 16.05 1.57 -28.34
CA ILE A 138 14.87 1.60 -27.46
C ILE A 138 15.36 1.78 -26.02
N THR A 139 14.96 2.88 -25.39
CA THR A 139 15.33 3.28 -24.04
C THR A 139 14.20 3.03 -23.04
N ILE A 140 14.40 3.39 -21.77
CA ILE A 140 13.33 3.34 -20.77
C ILE A 140 12.23 4.38 -21.05
N SER A 141 12.54 5.52 -21.67
CA SER A 141 11.56 6.57 -21.97
C SER A 141 10.49 6.13 -22.96
N ASP A 142 10.79 5.17 -23.82
CA ASP A 142 9.82 4.56 -24.73
C ASP A 142 8.71 3.78 -23.98
N HIS A 143 8.88 3.53 -22.67
CA HIS A 143 7.84 2.99 -21.78
C HIS A 143 6.73 3.99 -21.47
N ASN A 144 6.97 5.29 -21.59
CA ASN A 144 5.97 6.31 -21.26
C ASN A 144 5.19 6.83 -22.48
N VAL A 145 5.52 6.38 -23.69
CA VAL A 145 4.84 6.82 -24.92
C VAL A 145 3.44 6.21 -24.97
N ASP A 146 2.41 7.03 -25.24
CA ASP A 146 1.00 6.64 -25.29
C ASP A 146 0.53 5.89 -24.02
N TRP A 147 1.08 6.24 -22.84
CA TRP A 147 0.75 5.56 -21.58
C TRP A 147 -0.73 5.73 -21.23
N GLU A 148 -1.32 6.88 -21.58
CA GLU A 148 -2.72 7.21 -21.38
C GLU A 148 -3.68 6.30 -22.17
N ARG A 149 -3.17 5.62 -23.22
CA ARG A 149 -3.95 4.67 -24.04
C ARG A 149 -3.57 3.22 -23.82
N ASN A 150 -2.50 2.94 -23.07
CA ASN A 150 -1.97 1.61 -22.88
C ASN A 150 -1.67 1.36 -21.39
N PRO A 151 -2.52 0.59 -20.68
CA PRO A 151 -2.39 0.36 -19.23
C PRO A 151 -1.15 -0.47 -18.84
N LYS A 152 -0.38 -0.98 -19.81
CA LYS A 152 0.91 -1.64 -19.57
C LYS A 152 2.09 -0.66 -19.51
N ARG A 153 1.86 0.59 -19.89
CA ARG A 153 2.83 1.69 -19.89
C ARG A 153 2.56 2.60 -18.71
N CYS A 154 3.60 3.27 -18.24
CA CYS A 154 3.52 4.10 -17.05
C CYS A 154 3.73 5.56 -17.41
N PRO A 155 3.18 6.50 -16.64
CA PRO A 155 3.44 7.92 -16.82
C PRO A 155 4.90 8.26 -16.49
N MET A 156 5.46 9.25 -17.19
CA MET A 156 6.82 9.73 -16.92
C MET A 156 6.90 10.55 -15.62
N TYR A 157 5.83 11.28 -15.30
CA TYR A 157 5.65 12.07 -14.07
C TYR A 157 4.30 11.72 -13.44
N LEU A 158 4.19 11.69 -12.12
CA LEU A 158 2.91 11.32 -11.49
C LEU A 158 1.84 12.40 -11.69
N THR A 159 2.25 13.67 -11.81
CA THR A 159 1.33 14.80 -12.02
C THR A 159 0.58 14.74 -13.34
N VAL A 160 1.12 14.07 -14.37
CA VAL A 160 0.40 13.92 -15.66
C VAL A 160 -0.71 12.87 -15.58
N ILE A 161 -0.84 12.13 -14.48
CA ILE A 161 -1.93 11.17 -14.31
C ILE A 161 -3.28 11.88 -14.23
N GLN A 162 -3.30 13.10 -13.68
CA GLN A 162 -4.50 13.90 -13.57
C GLN A 162 -5.14 14.22 -14.93
N ASP A 163 -4.35 14.25 -16.01
CA ASP A 163 -4.85 14.47 -17.37
C ASP A 163 -5.75 13.31 -17.87
N VAL A 164 -5.75 12.17 -17.18
CA VAL A 164 -6.55 10.97 -17.49
C VAL A 164 -7.52 10.64 -16.35
N ASP A 165 -7.06 10.82 -15.11
CA ASP A 165 -7.79 10.47 -13.89
C ASP A 165 -7.82 11.67 -12.93
N LEU A 166 -8.92 12.42 -12.96
CA LEU A 166 -9.14 13.63 -12.15
C LEU A 166 -9.12 13.37 -10.63
N SER A 167 -9.11 12.11 -10.17
CA SER A 167 -8.95 11.81 -8.74
C SER A 167 -7.52 12.02 -8.24
N TRP A 168 -6.55 12.10 -9.14
CA TRP A 168 -5.15 12.35 -8.78
C TRP A 168 -4.90 13.81 -8.40
N PRO A 169 -4.05 14.07 -7.38
CA PRO A 169 -3.67 15.43 -7.01
C PRO A 169 -2.89 16.19 -8.10
N GLU A 170 -2.95 17.53 -8.08
CA GLU A 170 -2.13 18.39 -8.96
C GLU A 170 -0.66 18.49 -8.51
N ASN A 171 -0.44 18.39 -7.19
CA ASN A 171 0.86 18.60 -6.58
C ASN A 171 1.70 17.32 -6.63
N GLU A 172 3.00 17.43 -6.96
CA GLU A 172 3.89 16.28 -7.07
C GLU A 172 4.05 15.50 -5.74
N ASP A 173 4.17 16.19 -4.61
CA ASP A 173 4.28 15.57 -3.29
C ASP A 173 3.00 14.80 -2.94
N GLU A 174 1.84 15.42 -3.20
CA GLU A 174 0.54 14.79 -2.96
C GLU A 174 0.30 13.60 -3.90
N CYS A 175 0.73 13.68 -5.17
CA CYS A 175 0.73 12.56 -6.09
C CYS A 175 1.57 11.38 -5.59
N LEU A 176 2.77 11.67 -5.07
CA LEU A 176 3.67 10.64 -4.54
C LEU A 176 3.08 10.01 -3.28
N GLU A 177 2.52 10.81 -2.36
CA GLU A 177 1.78 10.32 -1.20
C GLU A 177 0.59 9.45 -1.62
N TYR A 178 -0.19 9.89 -2.61
CA TYR A 178 -1.34 9.16 -3.15
C TYR A 178 -0.94 7.80 -3.74
N PHE A 179 0.15 7.76 -4.52
CA PHE A 179 0.72 6.52 -5.04
C PHE A 179 1.13 5.56 -3.92
N HIS A 180 1.90 6.05 -2.93
CA HIS A 180 2.35 5.23 -1.81
C HIS A 180 1.21 4.76 -0.92
N ARG A 181 0.19 5.59 -0.73
CA ARG A 181 -1.02 5.25 0.00
C ARG A 181 -1.74 4.07 -0.66
N ASN A 182 -2.01 4.15 -1.96
CA ASN A 182 -2.67 3.09 -2.71
C ASN A 182 -1.86 1.79 -2.71
N ARG A 183 -0.55 1.89 -2.95
CA ARG A 183 0.37 0.76 -2.90
C ARG A 183 0.39 0.09 -1.53
N SER A 184 0.44 0.86 -0.46
CA SER A 184 0.42 0.35 0.92
C SER A 184 -0.89 -0.37 1.22
N LEU A 185 -2.04 0.22 0.87
CA LEU A 185 -3.34 -0.44 1.05
C LEU A 185 -3.44 -1.76 0.31
N ARG A 186 -2.93 -1.84 -0.93
CA ARG A 186 -2.89 -3.10 -1.69
C ARG A 186 -2.10 -4.19 -0.98
N LEU A 187 -0.88 -3.89 -0.55
CA LEU A 187 -0.02 -4.84 0.17
C LEU A 187 -0.59 -5.22 1.54
N LEU A 188 -1.25 -4.28 2.22
CA LEU A 188 -1.95 -4.55 3.48
C LEU A 188 -3.18 -5.43 3.28
N ARG A 189 -3.93 -5.26 2.18
CA ARG A 189 -5.05 -6.15 1.82
C ARG A 189 -4.56 -7.57 1.55
N GLU A 190 -3.50 -7.72 0.75
CA GLU A 190 -2.85 -9.01 0.52
C GLU A 190 -2.38 -9.66 1.83
N THR A 191 -1.80 -8.86 2.73
CA THR A 191 -1.39 -9.32 4.07
C THR A 191 -2.58 -9.75 4.91
N TYR A 192 -3.65 -8.97 4.91
CA TYR A 192 -4.88 -9.28 5.62
C TYR A 192 -5.50 -10.60 5.14
N GLU A 193 -5.56 -10.81 3.82
CA GLU A 193 -6.04 -12.05 3.21
C GLU A 193 -5.13 -13.24 3.54
N THR A 194 -3.81 -13.03 3.52
CA THR A 194 -2.81 -14.07 3.83
C THR A 194 -2.88 -14.52 5.30
N LEU A 195 -3.02 -13.58 6.23
CA LEU A 195 -3.05 -13.89 7.67
C LEU A 195 -4.43 -14.38 8.12
N GLY A 196 -5.50 -13.92 7.47
CA GLY A 196 -6.88 -14.10 7.89
C GLY A 196 -7.30 -13.14 9.02
N GLU A 197 -8.61 -12.93 9.15
CA GLU A 197 -9.17 -11.93 10.05
C GLU A 197 -8.75 -12.09 11.51
N GLU A 198 -8.75 -13.33 12.00
CA GLU A 198 -8.49 -13.61 13.41
C GLU A 198 -7.05 -13.28 13.81
N LYS A 199 -6.07 -13.72 13.01
CA LYS A 199 -4.65 -13.40 13.24
C LYS A 199 -4.38 -11.91 13.10
N PHE A 200 -4.99 -11.26 12.11
CA PHE A 200 -4.86 -9.82 11.95
C PHE A 200 -5.46 -9.04 13.14
N ARG A 201 -6.59 -9.50 13.69
CA ARG A 201 -7.19 -8.93 14.91
C ARG A 201 -6.30 -9.13 16.13
N GLN A 202 -5.69 -10.31 16.29
CA GLN A 202 -4.73 -10.59 17.36
C GLN A 202 -3.51 -9.68 17.25
N LEU A 203 -2.93 -9.51 16.05
CA LEU A 203 -1.85 -8.56 15.79
C LEU A 203 -2.25 -7.14 16.18
N ASN A 204 -3.44 -6.69 15.79
CA ASN A 204 -3.90 -5.35 16.11
C ASN A 204 -4.15 -5.14 17.61
N LYS A 205 -4.71 -6.14 18.29
CA LYS A 205 -4.86 -6.10 19.75
C LYS A 205 -3.50 -6.02 20.45
N GLN A 206 -2.52 -6.77 19.97
CA GLN A 206 -1.21 -6.89 20.60
C GLN A 206 -0.31 -5.68 20.33
N PHE A 207 -0.23 -5.23 19.08
CA PHE A 207 0.74 -4.23 18.64
C PHE A 207 0.12 -2.89 18.24
N GLY A 208 -1.21 -2.79 18.17
CA GLY A 208 -1.90 -1.56 17.73
C GLY A 208 -1.63 -1.20 16.26
N ILE A 209 -1.35 -2.20 15.40
CA ILE A 209 -0.87 -1.97 14.02
C ILE A 209 -1.75 -1.02 13.19
N ILE A 210 -3.08 -1.07 13.36
CA ILE A 210 -4.02 -0.19 12.63
C ILE A 210 -3.89 1.24 13.13
N GLY A 211 -3.82 1.43 14.45
CA GLY A 211 -3.67 2.76 15.06
C GLY A 211 -2.36 3.45 14.71
N THR A 212 -1.30 2.68 14.41
CA THR A 212 0.03 3.21 14.09
C THR A 212 0.31 3.36 12.60
N CYS A 213 -0.40 2.65 11.72
CA CYS A 213 -0.10 2.64 10.28
C CYS A 213 -0.81 3.73 9.46
N GLY A 214 -1.73 4.49 10.06
CA GLY A 214 -2.47 5.55 9.37
C GLY A 214 -3.63 5.07 8.49
N PHE A 215 -3.96 3.77 8.52
CA PHE A 215 -5.08 3.19 7.78
C PHE A 215 -6.12 2.61 8.74
N SER A 216 -7.40 2.73 8.37
CA SER A 216 -8.47 2.04 9.08
C SER A 216 -8.64 0.61 8.57
N MET A 217 -9.32 -0.23 9.36
CA MET A 217 -9.73 -1.58 8.90
C MET A 217 -10.64 -1.49 7.66
N HIS A 218 -11.45 -0.43 7.56
CA HIS A 218 -12.33 -0.23 6.42
C HIS A 218 -11.52 0.03 5.14
N ASP A 219 -10.49 0.87 5.22
CA ASP A 219 -9.62 1.16 4.06
C ASP A 219 -8.94 -0.10 3.54
N ILE A 220 -8.35 -0.89 4.44
CA ILE A 220 -7.64 -2.12 4.08
C ILE A 220 -8.58 -3.09 3.34
N LYS A 221 -9.81 -3.25 3.81
CA LYS A 221 -10.77 -4.21 3.24
C LYS A 221 -11.46 -3.72 1.97
N TYR A 222 -11.84 -2.43 1.92
CA TYR A 222 -12.87 -1.97 0.98
C TYR A 222 -12.47 -0.75 0.16
N ALA A 223 -11.29 -0.15 0.37
CA ALA A 223 -10.83 0.93 -0.50
C ALA A 223 -10.80 0.47 -1.96
N ASP A 224 -11.19 1.36 -2.88
CA ASP A 224 -10.86 1.15 -4.27
C ASP A 224 -9.33 1.19 -4.42
N LEU A 225 -8.77 0.17 -5.07
CA LEU A 225 -7.33 0.05 -5.31
C LEU A 225 -6.98 0.20 -6.79
N THR A 226 -7.96 0.65 -7.59
CA THR A 226 -7.73 1.07 -8.97
C THR A 226 -6.78 2.25 -8.94
N LEU A 227 -5.58 2.05 -9.49
CA LEU A 227 -4.51 3.05 -9.38
C LEU A 227 -4.71 4.21 -10.35
N ILE A 228 -5.15 3.91 -11.58
CA ILE A 228 -5.50 4.90 -12.60
C ILE A 228 -6.84 4.44 -13.19
N ASP A 229 -7.85 5.29 -13.10
CA ASP A 229 -9.12 5.10 -13.79
C ASP A 229 -9.01 5.68 -15.22
N TYR A 230 -9.11 4.82 -16.23
CA TYR A 230 -9.06 5.24 -17.65
C TYR A 230 -10.45 5.51 -18.24
N ASP A 231 -11.53 5.19 -17.52
CA ASP A 231 -12.88 5.24 -18.08
C ASP A 231 -13.55 6.63 -17.92
N SER A 232 -13.02 7.50 -17.05
CA SER A 232 -13.62 8.79 -16.68
C SER A 232 -13.81 9.77 -17.85
N ASP A 233 -12.89 9.81 -18.81
CA ASP A 233 -12.93 10.79 -19.92
C ASP A 233 -13.54 10.26 -21.22
N SER A 234 -13.84 8.95 -21.30
CA SER A 234 -14.44 8.34 -22.49
C SER A 234 -15.88 8.80 -22.78
N GLN A 235 -16.51 9.57 -21.89
CA GLN A 235 -17.88 10.06 -22.04
C GLN A 235 -18.01 11.55 -22.37
N GLY A 236 -16.89 12.29 -22.40
CA GLY A 236 -16.87 13.73 -22.70
C GLY A 236 -16.46 14.09 -24.13
N GLY A 237 -16.39 13.09 -25.02
CA GLY A 237 -16.06 13.28 -26.42
C GLY A 237 -16.94 14.38 -27.02
N GLU A 238 -16.29 15.50 -27.29
CA GLU A 238 -16.69 16.60 -28.15
C GLU A 238 -17.83 16.15 -29.07
N GLU A 239 -19.08 16.46 -28.69
CA GLU A 239 -20.04 16.82 -29.72
C GLU A 239 -19.36 17.97 -30.44
N ASP A 240 -18.76 17.64 -31.59
CA ASP A 240 -18.39 18.57 -32.63
C ASP A 240 -19.55 19.57 -32.74
N LEU A 241 -19.43 20.69 -32.02
CA LEU A 241 -19.99 21.97 -32.38
C LEU A 241 -19.23 22.35 -33.65
N PHE A 242 -19.55 21.60 -34.70
CA PHE A 242 -19.52 22.04 -36.06
C PHE A 242 -20.39 23.29 -36.05
N ASP A 243 -19.75 24.44 -35.82
CA ASP A 243 -20.25 25.71 -36.33
C ASP A 243 -20.32 25.52 -37.85
N GLU A 244 -21.42 24.91 -38.32
CA GLU A 244 -22.02 25.31 -39.56
C GLU A 244 -22.28 26.81 -39.41
N GLU A 245 -21.27 27.62 -39.75
CA GLU A 245 -21.47 28.96 -40.29
C GLU A 245 -22.33 28.80 -41.55
N THR A 246 -23.60 28.58 -41.27
CA THR A 246 -24.71 28.79 -42.16
C THR A 246 -24.71 30.29 -42.37
N GLU A 247 -24.21 30.73 -43.53
CA GLU A 247 -24.49 32.06 -44.07
C GLU A 247 -26.01 32.25 -44.14
N LYS A 248 -26.62 32.72 -43.05
CA LYS A 248 -27.99 33.23 -43.06
C LYS A 248 -27.93 34.72 -43.32
N GLU A 249 -28.19 35.07 -44.58
CA GLU A 249 -28.60 36.42 -44.96
C GLU A 249 -29.73 36.90 -44.05
N ILE A 250 -29.45 37.99 -43.34
CA ILE A 250 -30.42 38.73 -42.54
C ILE A 250 -31.31 39.50 -43.52
N ILE A 251 -32.50 38.95 -43.78
CA ILE A 251 -33.66 39.73 -44.22
C ILE A 251 -34.47 40.01 -42.96
N THR A 252 -34.37 41.23 -42.45
CA THR A 252 -35.32 41.76 -41.47
C THR A 252 -36.54 42.22 -42.22
N ASP A 253 -37.69 41.59 -41.97
CA ASP A 253 -38.97 42.25 -42.05
C ASP A 253 -39.82 41.77 -40.87
N ASP A 254 -40.45 42.77 -40.27
CA ASP A 254 -41.35 42.79 -39.12
C ASP A 254 -42.37 41.63 -39.10
N ASP A 255 -42.62 41.06 -37.92
CA ASP A 255 -43.96 41.14 -37.28
C ASP A 255 -44.05 40.28 -36.00
N ASP A 256 -44.82 40.83 -35.08
CA ASP A 256 -45.19 40.36 -33.74
C ASP A 256 -45.71 38.91 -33.68
N GLU A 257 -45.36 38.16 -32.61
CA GLU A 257 -46.40 37.58 -31.73
C GLU A 257 -45.87 36.96 -30.43
N ILE A 258 -46.60 37.28 -29.37
CA ILE A 258 -46.46 36.81 -27.99
C ILE A 258 -47.17 35.47 -27.85
N VAL A 259 -46.50 34.40 -27.37
CA VAL A 259 -47.20 33.24 -26.79
C VAL A 259 -46.54 32.79 -25.49
N LYS A 260 -47.28 32.98 -24.40
CA LYS A 260 -47.06 32.38 -23.08
C LYS A 260 -47.70 30.99 -23.03
N THR A 261 -46.97 29.98 -22.58
CA THR A 261 -47.48 28.74 -21.95
C THR A 261 -46.37 28.30 -20.97
N ALA A 262 -46.51 28.15 -19.63
CA ALA A 262 -47.52 27.62 -18.72
C ALA A 262 -47.70 26.10 -18.75
N ASN A 263 -47.42 25.48 -17.59
CA ASN A 263 -47.76 24.13 -17.11
C ASN A 263 -46.82 23.01 -17.59
N SER A 264 -46.52 21.96 -16.82
CA SER A 264 -47.09 21.46 -15.57
C SER A 264 -46.14 20.45 -14.93
N ASP A 265 -46.23 20.39 -13.61
CA ASP A 265 -45.89 19.28 -12.72
C ASP A 265 -46.28 17.90 -13.28
N GLU A 266 -45.40 16.91 -13.15
CA GLU A 266 -45.80 15.51 -12.99
C GLU A 266 -44.87 14.81 -11.98
N GLU A 267 -45.44 14.58 -10.80
CA GLU A 267 -45.02 13.59 -9.83
C GLU A 267 -45.12 12.18 -10.44
N LYS A 268 -44.18 11.29 -10.13
CA LYS A 268 -44.52 9.86 -10.07
C LYS A 268 -43.72 9.08 -9.04
N GLU A 269 -44.52 8.43 -8.22
CA GLU A 269 -44.20 7.64 -7.04
C GLU A 269 -43.53 6.29 -7.34
N MET A 270 -42.69 5.90 -6.39
CA MET A 270 -42.60 4.61 -5.68
C MET A 270 -42.57 3.25 -6.44
N SER A 271 -41.62 2.43 -5.95
CA SER A 271 -41.78 1.06 -5.39
C SER A 271 -40.91 -0.05 -6.05
N PRO A 272 -40.81 -1.28 -5.49
CA PRO A 272 -39.88 -1.60 -4.41
C PRO A 272 -39.07 -2.91 -4.63
N ALA A 273 -38.12 -3.14 -3.70
CA ALA A 273 -37.61 -4.40 -3.15
C ALA A 273 -37.72 -5.70 -3.99
N LYS A 274 -36.56 -6.32 -4.27
CA LYS A 274 -36.46 -7.74 -4.69
C LYS A 274 -35.46 -8.54 -3.85
N LYS A 275 -36.01 -9.15 -2.81
CA LYS A 275 -35.87 -10.53 -2.31
C LYS A 275 -34.65 -11.38 -2.76
N MET A 276 -33.85 -11.74 -1.75
CA MET A 276 -33.23 -13.04 -1.42
C MET A 276 -32.84 -14.01 -2.54
N ARG A 277 -31.58 -14.46 -2.50
CA ARG A 277 -31.27 -15.88 -2.72
C ARG A 277 -29.99 -16.30 -1.99
N GLU A 278 -30.18 -17.21 -1.05
CA GLU A 278 -29.16 -18.08 -0.46
C GLU A 278 -28.67 -19.10 -1.50
N SER A 279 -27.37 -19.41 -1.49
CA SER A 279 -26.86 -20.78 -1.70
C SER A 279 -25.32 -20.82 -1.55
N SER A 280 -24.84 -21.43 -0.47
CA SER A 280 -23.56 -22.16 -0.44
C SER A 280 -23.71 -23.47 -1.26
N PRO A 281 -22.63 -24.15 -1.73
CA PRO A 281 -21.77 -24.91 -0.83
C PRO A 281 -20.26 -24.96 -1.18
N GLU A 282 -19.52 -25.22 -0.10
CA GLU A 282 -18.22 -25.86 0.07
C GLU A 282 -17.65 -26.66 -1.11
N THR A 283 -16.41 -26.33 -1.49
CA THR A 283 -15.45 -27.33 -2.00
C THR A 283 -14.07 -27.03 -1.41
N ALA A 284 -13.68 -27.83 -0.41
CA ALA A 284 -12.33 -27.87 0.13
C ALA A 284 -11.42 -28.66 -0.82
N THR A 285 -10.47 -27.99 -1.47
CA THR A 285 -9.35 -28.64 -2.15
C THR A 285 -8.16 -28.73 -1.21
N GLN A 286 -7.84 -29.95 -0.79
CA GLN A 286 -6.58 -30.29 -0.14
C GLN A 286 -5.44 -30.14 -1.14
N THR A 287 -4.62 -29.10 -0.98
CA THR A 287 -3.35 -28.99 -1.70
C THR A 287 -2.24 -29.57 -0.82
N THR A 288 -1.72 -30.72 -1.22
CA THR A 288 -0.52 -31.34 -0.66
C THR A 288 0.69 -30.47 -0.98
N LEU A 289 1.31 -29.86 0.03
CA LEU A 289 2.62 -29.23 -0.08
C LEU A 289 3.70 -30.33 -0.10
N SER A 290 4.30 -30.55 -1.26
CA SER A 290 5.54 -31.31 -1.40
C SER A 290 6.72 -30.45 -0.94
N ALA A 291 7.47 -30.97 0.03
CA ALA A 291 8.70 -30.39 0.55
C ALA A 291 9.89 -30.77 -0.34
N GLU A 292 10.44 -29.80 -1.06
CA GLU A 292 11.76 -29.83 -1.72
C GLU A 292 12.22 -28.35 -1.83
N ALA A 293 13.45 -27.91 -1.60
CA ALA A 293 14.67 -28.52 -1.12
C ALA A 293 15.54 -27.38 -0.56
N TYR A 294 16.19 -27.64 0.57
CA TYR A 294 17.38 -26.92 1.04
C TYR A 294 18.54 -27.31 0.13
N ALA A 295 19.18 -26.36 -0.57
CA ALA A 295 20.57 -26.51 -1.01
C ALA A 295 21.16 -25.20 -1.51
N MET A 296 22.24 -24.80 -0.82
CA MET A 296 23.45 -24.19 -1.38
C MET A 296 23.37 -22.78 -1.96
N TYR A 297 24.07 -21.83 -1.34
CA TYR A 297 25.20 -21.13 -1.97
C TYR A 297 26.24 -20.76 -0.87
N PRO A 298 27.54 -20.65 -1.24
CA PRO A 298 28.72 -20.72 -0.36
C PRO A 298 28.99 -19.45 0.45
#